data_AF-G9N6B2-F1
#
_entry.id   AF-G9N6B2-F1
#
_cell.length_a   1.000
_cell.length_b   1.000
_cell.length_c   1.000
_cell.angle_alpha   90.00
_cell.angle_beta   90.00
_cell.angle_gamma   90.00
#
_symmetry.space_group_name_H-M   'P 1'
#
loop_
_entity.id
_entity.type
_entity.pdbx_description
1 polymer ?
#
loop_
_entity_poly.entity_id
_entity_poly.type
_entity_poly.pdbx_seq_one_letter_code
_entity_poly.pdbx_strand_id
1 'polypeptide(L)' 'MAHLHVKPDPALLKLEAMQKARHHHFRFNARTARISFIYMAVVPAIFGWVAYKTDGLYEFRAKRKGDTIYEK' A
#
# COMPACT_ATOMS: atom_id res chain seq x y z
N MET A 1 32.26 -17.87 -9.78
CA MET A 1 31.70 -16.57 -9.38
C MET A 1 31.56 -15.74 -10.64
N ALA A 2 30.37 -15.23 -10.94
CA ALA A 2 30.13 -14.50 -12.19
C ALA A 2 31.06 -13.27 -12.28
N HIS A 3 31.70 -13.07 -13.42
CA HIS A 3 32.50 -11.87 -13.68
C HIS A 3 31.53 -10.69 -13.85
N LEU A 4 31.39 -9.86 -12.82
CA LEU A 4 30.51 -8.70 -12.85
C LEU A 4 31.12 -7.64 -13.79
N HIS A 5 30.33 -7.17 -14.76
CA HIS A 5 30.74 -6.05 -15.64
C HIS A 5 30.95 -4.73 -14.89
N VAL A 6 30.39 -4.62 -13.68
CA VAL A 6 30.56 -3.48 -12.78
C VAL A 6 31.07 -3.98 -11.44
N LYS A 7 32.11 -3.34 -10.91
CA LYS A 7 32.63 -3.63 -9.58
C LYS A 7 31.54 -3.29 -8.54
N PRO A 8 31.11 -4.23 -7.69
CA PRO A 8 30.11 -3.94 -6.69
C PRO A 8 30.71 -3.00 -5.63
N ASP A 9 30.02 -1.89 -5.38
CA ASP A 9 30.40 -0.96 -4.31
C ASP A 9 30.11 -1.61 -2.95
N PRO A 10 31.12 -1.76 -2.06
CA PRO A 10 30.92 -2.32 -0.73
C PRO A 10 29.85 -1.57 0.09
N ALA A 11 29.66 -0.27 -0.11
CA ALA A 11 28.63 0.48 0.60
C ALA A 11 27.22 0.08 0.16
N LEU A 12 26.99 -0.09 -1.15
CA LEU A 12 25.72 -0.58 -1.68
C LEU A 12 25.44 -2.02 -1.24
N LEU A 13 26.44 -2.89 -1.24
CA LEU A 13 26.28 -4.27 -0.74
C LEU A 13 25.86 -4.30 0.74
N LYS A 14 26.46 -3.41 1.56
CA LYS A 14 26.09 -3.29 2.97
C LYS A 14 24.66 -2.76 3.13
N LEU A 15 24.27 -1.75 2.36
CA LEU A 15 22.90 -1.21 2.38
C LEU A 15 21.89 -2.29 1.99
N GLU A 16 22.16 -3.05 0.94
CA GLU A 16 21.31 -4.16 0.50
C GLU A 16 21.16 -5.21 1.61
N ALA A 17 22.26 -5.64 2.23
CA ALA A 17 22.22 -6.56 3.35
C ALA A 17 21.41 -6.02 4.54
N MET A 18 21.57 -4.73 4.88
CA MET A 18 20.80 -4.07 5.94
C MET A 18 19.30 -4.03 5.63
N GLN A 19 18.91 -3.80 4.37
CA GLN A 19 17.51 -3.79 3.98
C GLN A 19 16.88 -5.18 4.03
N LYS A 20 17.59 -6.21 3.53
CA LYS A 20 17.14 -7.61 3.60
C LYS A 20 16.95 -8.08 5.05
N ALA A 21 17.92 -7.79 5.92
CA ALA A 21 17.89 -8.21 7.31
C ALA A 21 16.99 -7.34 8.22
N ARG A 22 16.38 -6.25 7.70
CA ARG A 22 15.61 -5.28 8.50
C ARG A 22 14.52 -5.91 9.36
N HIS A 23 13.85 -6.94 8.84
CA HIS A 23 12.76 -7.61 9.54
C HIS A 23 13.22 -8.42 10.76
N HIS A 24 14.45 -8.96 10.75
CA HIS A 24 15.03 -9.66 11.90
C HIS A 24 15.26 -8.74 13.11
N HIS A 25 15.46 -7.45 12.87
CA HIS A 25 15.72 -6.45 13.91
C HIS A 25 14.50 -5.58 14.22
N PHE A 26 13.33 -5.92 13.66
CA PHE A 26 12.10 -5.19 13.91
C PHE A 26 11.63 -5.34 15.36
N ARG A 27 11.09 -4.24 15.93
CA ARG A 27 10.46 -4.23 17.25
C ARG A 27 9.18 -3.41 17.21
N PHE A 28 8.14 -3.91 17.87
CA PHE A 28 6.94 -3.13 18.15
C PHE A 28 7.24 -2.14 19.28
N ASN A 29 7.28 -0.86 18.92
CA ASN A 29 7.27 0.25 19.85
C ASN A 29 5.99 1.07 19.61
N ALA A 30 5.71 2.05 20.48
CA ALA A 30 4.48 2.84 20.36
C ALA A 30 4.28 3.48 18.97
N ARG A 31 5.37 3.88 18.31
CA ARG A 31 5.32 4.47 16.97
C ARG A 31 5.03 3.42 15.90
N THR A 32 5.80 2.33 15.85
CA THR A 32 5.65 1.30 14.81
C THR A 32 4.33 0.57 14.95
N ALA A 33 3.89 0.25 16.18
CA ALA A 33 2.59 -0.36 16.41
C ALA A 33 1.43 0.51 15.92
N ARG A 34 1.46 1.84 16.19
CA ARG A 34 0.45 2.77 15.68
C ARG A 34 0.41 2.82 14.16
N ILE A 35 1.57 2.92 13.52
CA ILE A 35 1.66 2.95 12.05
C ILE A 35 1.14 1.65 11.46
N SER A 36 1.60 0.50 11.95
CA SER A 36 1.12 -0.81 11.51
C SER A 36 -0.39 -0.95 11.65
N PHE A 37 -0.97 -0.56 12.79
CA PHE A 37 -2.40 -0.62 13.01
C PHE A 37 -3.19 0.25 12.01
N ILE A 38 -2.74 1.49 11.76
CA ILE A 38 -3.40 2.40 10.81
C ILE A 38 -3.44 1.77 9.41
N TYR A 39 -2.31 1.30 8.91
CA TYR A 39 -2.24 0.78 7.54
C TYR A 39 -2.83 -0.62 7.37
N MET A 40 -2.82 -1.44 8.41
CA MET A 40 -3.38 -2.80 8.34
C MET A 40 -4.89 -2.85 8.62
N ALA A 41 -5.41 -1.97 9.46
CA ALA A 41 -6.83 -2.01 9.87
C ALA A 41 -7.61 -0.77 9.42
N VAL A 42 -7.14 0.43 9.80
CA VAL A 42 -7.91 1.67 9.59
C VAL A 42 -8.09 1.98 8.10
N VAL A 43 -7.00 1.93 7.33
CA VAL A 43 -7.04 2.24 5.90
C VAL A 43 -7.93 1.24 5.14
N PRO A 44 -7.74 -0.09 5.26
CA PRO A 44 -8.63 -1.06 4.63
C PRO A 44 -10.09 -0.94 5.09
N ALA A 45 -10.35 -0.64 6.37
CA ALA A 45 -11.71 -0.47 6.87
C ALA A 45 -12.41 0.73 6.23
N ILE A 46 -11.73 1.86 6.06
CA ILE A 46 -12.27 3.03 5.37
C ILE A 46 -12.58 2.68 3.91
N PHE A 47 -11.63 2.08 3.19
CA PHE A 47 -11.85 1.68 1.79
C PHE A 47 -12.97 0.66 1.64
N GLY A 48 -13.02 -0.35 2.51
CA GLY A 48 -14.09 -1.34 2.52
C GLY A 48 -15.45 -0.70 2.77
N TRP A 49 -15.54 0.18 3.76
CA TRP A 49 -16.79 0.89 4.06
C TRP A 49 -17.26 1.75 2.88
N VAL A 50 -16.36 2.55 2.28
CA VAL A 50 -16.70 3.35 1.10
C VAL A 50 -17.15 2.44 -0.03
N ALA A 51 -16.36 1.40 -0.36
CA ALA A 51 -16.68 0.47 -1.43
C ALA A 51 -18.07 -0.14 -1.24
N TYR A 52 -18.38 -0.71 -0.07
CA TYR A 52 -19.70 -1.30 0.20
C TYR A 52 -20.86 -0.28 0.16
N LYS A 53 -20.60 0.99 0.45
CA LYS A 53 -21.63 2.04 0.40
C LYS A 53 -21.85 2.58 -1.01
N THR A 54 -20.81 2.62 -1.83
CA THR A 54 -20.85 3.15 -3.20
C THR A 54 -21.07 2.06 -4.24
N ASP A 55 -20.99 0.79 -3.87
CA ASP A 55 -21.23 -0.33 -4.77
C ASP A 55 -22.66 -0.27 -5.34
N GLY A 56 -22.77 -0.30 -6.66
CA GLY A 56 -24.03 -0.15 -7.40
C GLY A 56 -24.73 1.20 -7.24
N LEU A 57 -24.12 2.18 -6.56
CA LEU A 57 -24.76 3.49 -6.30
C LEU A 57 -24.71 4.42 -7.51
N TYR A 58 -23.70 4.26 -8.36
CA TYR A 58 -23.43 5.12 -9.51
C TYR A 58 -23.36 4.29 -10.79
N GLU A 59 -24.26 4.54 -11.73
CA GLU A 59 -24.25 3.94 -13.07
C GLU A 59 -24.00 5.03 -14.11
N PHE A 60 -22.87 4.95 -14.79
CA PHE A 60 -22.50 5.93 -15.84
C PHE A 60 -22.92 5.49 -17.24
N ARG A 61 -23.51 4.30 -17.38
CA ARG A 61 -23.85 3.72 -18.67
C ARG A 61 -24.95 4.52 -19.35
N ALA A 62 -24.66 5.00 -20.55
CA ALA A 62 -25.59 5.73 -21.44
C ALA A 62 -26.25 7.00 -20.86
N LYS A 63 -25.72 7.56 -19.75
CA LYS A 63 -26.23 8.81 -19.16
C LYS A 63 -25.82 10.03 -20.00
N ARG A 64 -26.72 11.00 -20.18
CA ARG A 64 -26.50 12.26 -20.93
C ARG A 64 -26.48 13.46 -19.99
N LYS A 65 -26.21 14.66 -20.55
CA LYS A 65 -26.22 15.91 -19.79
C LYS A 65 -27.60 16.15 -19.17
N GLY A 66 -27.66 16.16 -17.84
CA GLY A 66 -28.89 16.34 -17.07
C GLY A 66 -29.47 15.05 -16.47
N ASP A 67 -28.98 13.87 -16.89
CA ASP A 67 -29.44 12.59 -16.36
C ASP A 67 -28.79 12.26 -15.01
N THR A 68 -29.56 11.64 -14.11
CA THR A 68 -29.05 11.23 -12.80
C THR A 68 -28.19 9.97 -12.92
N ILE A 69 -26.98 10.05 -12.37
CA ILE A 69 -26.03 8.93 -12.28
C ILE A 69 -26.28 8.09 -11.02
N TYR A 70 -26.99 8.65 -10.04
CA TYR A 70 -27.35 8.01 -8.80
C TYR A 70 -28.53 7.05 -9.04
N GLU A 71 -28.36 5.78 -8.67
CA GLU A 71 -29.34 4.71 -8.92
C GLU A 71 -30.30 4.46 -7.74
N LYS A 72 -30.23 5.26 -6.68
CA LYS A 72 -31.02 5.09 -5.45
C LYS A 72 -32.05 6.19 -5.22
#